data_AF-A0A2N2QS01-F1
#
_entry.id   AF-A0A2N2QS01-F1
#
_cell.length_a   1.000
_cell.length_b   1.000
_cell.length_c   1.000
_cell.angle_alpha   90.00
_cell.angle_beta   90.00
_cell.angle_gamma   90.00
#
_symmetry.space_group_name_H-M   'P 1'
#
loop_
_entity.id
_entity.type
_entity.pdbx_description
1 polymer ?
#
loop_
_entity_poly.entity_id
_entity_poly.type
_entity_poly.pdbx_seq_one_letter_code
_entity_poly.pdbx_strand_id
1 'polypeptide(L)'
;MAEELPAPDFEIDHPEVYAQFFLGNPLEISFYLNLLAKRRCLFTAYIDAGQAFFLTSIVAVDDAAGTLFLDPSNAEESNANACGAKRLTLVTNLDRVKMQMLLPALHRASYQGQSLLAAPLPKQLLRLQRREFFRLEPPLASPITCQLATREEDGALQTFELTLSDISGGGVSLIGPLELARYFPRDALFQQCRLDIPEEGVTQVNLRVRKTVEVSARDGQHNLRIGCEFVNLPGTRLAFIERYIARIERERKARESGLTA
;
A
#
# COMPACT_ATOMS: atom_id res chain seq x y z
N MET A 1 5.38 -31.32 -3.66
CA MET A 1 4.13 -30.69 -4.12
C MET A 1 4.33 -29.20 -3.91
N ALA A 2 4.44 -28.42 -4.98
CA ALA A 2 4.48 -26.97 -4.85
C ALA A 2 3.09 -26.52 -4.40
N GLU A 3 3.03 -25.83 -3.27
CA GLU A 3 1.81 -25.24 -2.75
C GLU A 3 1.35 -24.19 -3.78
N GLU A 4 0.24 -24.44 -4.47
CA GLU A 4 -0.35 -23.46 -5.38
C GLU A 4 -0.70 -22.22 -4.56
N LEU A 5 0.04 -21.13 -4.79
CA LEU A 5 -0.26 -19.84 -4.17
C LEU A 5 -1.71 -19.49 -4.52
N PRO A 6 -2.54 -19.08 -3.54
CA PRO A 6 -3.93 -18.73 -3.81
C PRO A 6 -3.98 -17.62 -4.86
N ALA A 7 -4.92 -17.74 -5.79
CA ALA A 7 -5.17 -16.70 -6.79
C ALA A 7 -5.32 -15.34 -6.10
N PRO A 8 -4.68 -14.27 -6.63
CA PRO A 8 -4.75 -12.95 -6.01
C PRO A 8 -6.18 -12.45 -5.92
N ASP A 9 -6.61 -12.11 -4.71
CA ASP A 9 -7.91 -11.48 -4.44
C ASP A 9 -7.82 -9.97 -4.72
N PHE A 10 -8.53 -9.49 -5.73
CA PHE A 10 -8.45 -8.10 -6.18
C PHE A 10 -9.62 -7.28 -5.65
N GLU A 11 -9.33 -6.12 -5.06
CA GLU A 11 -10.34 -5.20 -4.52
C GLU A 11 -11.34 -4.71 -5.58
N ILE A 12 -10.93 -4.62 -6.85
CA ILE A 12 -11.80 -4.22 -7.97
C ILE A 12 -12.91 -5.24 -8.26
N ASP A 13 -12.76 -6.49 -7.80
CA ASP A 13 -13.78 -7.53 -7.93
C ASP A 13 -14.82 -7.50 -6.79
N HIS A 14 -14.67 -6.62 -5.78
CA HIS A 14 -15.56 -6.47 -4.61
C HIS A 14 -16.23 -5.08 -4.53
N PRO A 15 -17.08 -4.69 -5.51
CA PRO A 15 -17.68 -3.36 -5.56
C PRO A 15 -18.56 -3.05 -4.34
N GLU A 16 -19.18 -4.04 -3.70
CA GLU A 16 -19.99 -3.87 -2.50
C GLU A 16 -19.18 -3.41 -1.28
N VAL A 17 -17.89 -3.73 -1.22
CA VAL A 17 -16.99 -3.30 -0.15
C VAL A 17 -16.30 -1.99 -0.50
N TYR A 18 -15.95 -1.79 -1.78
CA TYR A 18 -15.08 -0.70 -2.23
C TYR A 18 -15.77 0.36 -3.08
N ALA A 19 -17.11 0.40 -3.15
CA ALA A 19 -17.89 1.30 -4.00
C ALA A 19 -17.41 2.76 -4.00
N GLN A 20 -17.12 3.32 -2.82
CA GLN A 20 -16.69 4.70 -2.65
C GLN A 20 -15.32 5.04 -3.26
N PHE A 21 -14.56 4.03 -3.69
CA PHE A 21 -13.23 4.18 -4.29
C PHE A 21 -13.23 4.01 -5.82
N PHE A 22 -14.40 3.73 -6.43
CA PHE A 22 -14.53 3.63 -7.88
C PHE A 22 -14.69 5.02 -8.51
N LEU A 23 -13.89 5.25 -9.54
CA LEU A 23 -13.98 6.41 -10.43
C LEU A 23 -14.73 5.96 -11.68
N GLY A 24 -15.86 6.60 -11.96
CA GLY A 24 -16.69 6.31 -13.15
C GLY A 24 -16.82 7.48 -14.12
N ASN A 25 -16.33 8.67 -13.78
CA ASN A 25 -16.39 9.83 -14.66
C ASN A 25 -15.32 9.72 -15.76
N PRO A 26 -15.67 9.74 -17.06
CA PRO A 26 -14.71 9.60 -18.16
C PRO A 26 -13.56 10.62 -18.13
N LEU A 27 -13.83 11.87 -17.74
CA LEU A 27 -12.79 12.92 -17.64
C LEU A 27 -11.79 12.61 -16.53
N GLU A 28 -12.27 12.08 -15.40
CA GLU A 28 -11.43 11.70 -14.27
C GLU A 28 -10.61 10.44 -14.60
N ILE A 29 -11.22 9.47 -15.27
CA ILE A 29 -10.53 8.27 -15.78
C ILE A 29 -9.40 8.68 -16.72
N SER A 30 -9.70 9.49 -17.73
CA SER A 30 -8.72 10.00 -18.70
C SER A 30 -7.57 10.75 -18.00
N PHE A 31 -7.89 11.62 -17.03
CA PHE A 31 -6.88 12.34 -16.25
C PHE A 31 -5.90 11.38 -15.56
N TYR A 32 -6.40 10.35 -14.88
CA TYR A 32 -5.54 9.40 -14.18
C TYR A 32 -4.74 8.50 -15.13
N LEU A 33 -5.33 8.04 -16.23
CA LEU A 33 -4.61 7.24 -17.23
C LEU A 33 -3.46 8.03 -17.85
N ASN A 34 -3.71 9.30 -18.23
CA ASN A 34 -2.68 10.20 -18.74
C ASN A 34 -1.58 10.49 -17.71
N LEU A 35 -1.96 10.65 -16.44
CA LEU A 35 -0.98 10.84 -15.36
C LEU A 35 -0.10 9.60 -15.15
N LEU A 36 -0.70 8.41 -15.16
CA LEU A 36 0.00 7.12 -15.06
C LEU A 36 0.98 6.92 -16.22
N ALA A 37 0.56 7.27 -17.44
CA ALA A 37 1.41 7.25 -18.63
C ALA A 37 2.58 8.24 -18.52
N LYS A 38 2.29 9.50 -18.14
CA LYS A 38 3.31 10.55 -17.96
C LYS A 38 4.36 10.18 -16.92
N ARG A 39 3.96 9.52 -15.84
CA ARG A 39 4.85 9.04 -14.76
C ARG A 39 5.56 7.73 -15.11
N ARG A 40 5.19 7.06 -16.22
CA ARG A 40 5.65 5.73 -16.61
C ARG A 40 5.52 4.72 -15.46
N CYS A 41 4.37 4.74 -14.80
CA CYS A 41 4.09 3.82 -13.71
C CYS A 41 4.16 2.37 -14.22
N LEU A 42 4.86 1.51 -13.48
CA LEU A 42 4.91 0.08 -13.75
C LEU A 42 3.63 -0.57 -13.24
N PHE A 43 3.02 -1.41 -14.07
CA PHE A 43 1.85 -2.20 -13.75
C PHE A 43 2.23 -3.67 -13.69
N THR A 44 1.61 -4.39 -12.77
CA THR A 44 1.47 -5.85 -12.89
C THR A 44 0.13 -6.13 -13.57
N ALA A 45 0.18 -6.72 -14.76
CA ALA A 45 -0.99 -7.18 -15.49
C ALA A 45 -1.22 -8.67 -15.19
N TYR A 46 -2.27 -8.97 -14.44
CA TYR A 46 -2.70 -10.32 -14.12
C TYR A 46 -3.67 -10.81 -15.19
N ILE A 47 -3.42 -12.01 -15.71
CA ILE A 47 -4.23 -12.66 -16.74
C ILE A 47 -5.16 -13.67 -16.07
N ASP A 48 -6.45 -13.63 -16.41
CA ASP A 48 -7.48 -14.60 -15.99
C ASP A 48 -7.43 -14.95 -14.49
N ALA A 49 -7.61 -13.92 -13.66
CA ALA A 49 -7.58 -14.00 -12.19
C ALA A 49 -6.23 -14.41 -11.58
N GLY A 50 -5.13 -14.20 -12.31
CA GLY A 50 -3.77 -14.35 -11.80
C GLY A 50 -3.14 -15.71 -12.05
N GLN A 51 -3.64 -16.48 -13.03
CA GLN A 51 -2.98 -17.70 -13.51
C GLN A 51 -1.60 -17.40 -14.12
N ALA A 52 -1.47 -16.23 -14.72
CA ALA A 52 -0.19 -15.68 -15.19
C ALA A 52 -0.17 -14.18 -14.93
N PHE A 53 1.02 -13.59 -14.90
CA PHE A 53 1.18 -12.13 -14.85
C PHE A 53 2.43 -11.68 -15.59
N PHE A 54 2.44 -10.42 -16.00
CA PHE A 54 3.62 -9.76 -16.55
C PHE A 54 3.65 -8.28 -16.17
N LEU A 55 4.82 -7.66 -16.30
CA LEU A 55 4.99 -6.24 -16.07
C LEU A 55 4.77 -5.47 -17.37
N THR A 56 4.06 -4.34 -17.29
CA THR A 56 3.79 -3.44 -18.42
C THR A 56 3.72 -1.99 -17.94
N SER A 57 3.62 -1.04 -18.87
CA SER A 57 3.35 0.36 -18.57
C SER A 57 2.40 0.96 -19.60
N ILE A 58 1.67 2.02 -19.23
CA ILE A 58 0.87 2.78 -20.20
C ILE A 58 1.83 3.66 -21.00
N VAL A 59 1.88 3.43 -22.31
CA VAL A 59 2.71 4.19 -23.25
C VAL A 59 1.95 5.43 -23.72
N ALA A 60 0.69 5.27 -24.07
CA ALA A 60 -0.16 6.34 -24.57
C ALA A 60 -1.63 6.10 -24.26
N VAL A 61 -2.39 7.18 -24.21
CA VAL A 61 -3.85 7.19 -24.07
C VAL A 61 -4.39 8.02 -25.23
N ASP A 62 -5.24 7.42 -26.07
CA ASP A 62 -5.97 8.11 -27.11
C ASP A 62 -7.43 8.27 -26.67
N ASP A 63 -7.73 9.42 -26.07
CA ASP A 63 -9.06 9.74 -25.57
C ASP A 63 -10.10 9.90 -26.69
N ALA A 64 -9.67 10.29 -27.90
CA ALA A 64 -10.56 10.48 -29.04
C ALA A 64 -10.97 9.13 -29.66
N ALA A 65 -10.02 8.20 -29.79
CA ALA A 65 -10.29 6.84 -30.25
C ALA A 65 -10.76 5.90 -29.13
N GLY A 66 -10.69 6.32 -27.87
CA GLY A 66 -11.02 5.48 -26.72
C GLY A 66 -10.08 4.29 -26.56
N THR A 67 -8.78 4.47 -26.86
CA THR A 67 -7.78 3.40 -26.86
C THR A 67 -6.66 3.65 -25.84
N LEU A 68 -6.33 2.61 -25.07
CA LEU A 68 -5.18 2.54 -24.18
C LEU A 68 -4.07 1.73 -24.85
N PHE A 69 -2.85 2.26 -24.86
CA PHE A 69 -1.67 1.57 -25.38
C PHE A 69 -0.72 1.17 -24.25
N LEU A 70 -0.34 -0.10 -24.24
CA LEU A 70 0.49 -0.74 -23.23
C LEU A 70 1.79 -1.27 -23.85
N ASP A 71 2.86 -1.18 -23.08
CA ASP A 71 4.17 -1.73 -23.44
C ASP A 71 4.10 -3.27 -23.43
N PRO A 72 4.51 -3.98 -24.50
CA PRO A 72 4.51 -5.43 -24.52
C PRO A 72 5.53 -6.02 -23.55
N SER A 73 5.28 -7.26 -23.11
CA SER A 73 6.28 -8.04 -22.39
C SER A 73 7.40 -8.47 -23.33
N ASN A 74 8.62 -8.61 -22.78
CA ASN A 74 9.72 -9.28 -23.47
C ASN A 74 9.45 -10.78 -23.72
N ALA A 75 8.51 -11.37 -22.96
CA ALA A 75 8.07 -12.75 -23.17
C ALA A 75 6.86 -12.77 -24.11
N GLU A 76 7.06 -13.29 -25.32
CA GLU A 76 6.00 -13.37 -26.34
C GLU A 76 4.84 -14.27 -25.90
N GLU A 77 5.10 -15.29 -25.10
CA GLU A 77 4.06 -16.12 -24.47
C GLU A 77 3.11 -15.28 -23.60
N SER A 78 3.63 -14.35 -22.80
CA SER A 78 2.81 -13.46 -21.98
C SER A 78 1.92 -12.55 -22.84
N ASN A 79 2.45 -12.05 -23.96
CA ASN A 79 1.68 -11.22 -24.89
C ASN A 79 0.58 -12.02 -25.60
N ALA A 80 0.88 -13.26 -26.03
CA ALA A 80 -0.09 -14.17 -26.62
C ALA A 80 -1.20 -14.51 -25.63
N ASN A 81 -0.84 -14.83 -24.37
CA ASN A 81 -1.80 -15.10 -23.30
C ASN A 81 -2.67 -13.88 -23.00
N ALA A 82 -2.10 -12.67 -22.98
CA ALA A 82 -2.85 -11.44 -22.81
C ALA A 82 -3.84 -11.16 -23.96
N CYS A 83 -3.51 -11.58 -25.18
CA CYS A 83 -4.41 -11.48 -26.33
C CYS A 83 -5.51 -12.56 -26.36
N GLY A 84 -5.26 -13.73 -25.74
CA GLY A 84 -6.24 -14.80 -25.57
C GLY A 84 -7.05 -14.73 -24.27
N ALA A 85 -6.75 -13.78 -23.40
CA ALA A 85 -7.34 -13.66 -22.06
C ALA A 85 -8.83 -13.35 -22.11
N LYS A 86 -9.59 -13.84 -21.13
CA LYS A 86 -10.97 -13.38 -20.92
C LYS A 86 -10.98 -12.00 -20.28
N ARG A 87 -10.07 -11.79 -19.33
CA ARG A 87 -9.99 -10.53 -18.57
C ARG A 87 -8.58 -10.34 -18.02
N LEU A 88 -8.12 -9.09 -18.04
CA LEU A 88 -6.89 -8.68 -17.37
C LEU A 88 -7.22 -7.74 -16.21
N THR A 89 -6.51 -7.93 -15.11
CA THR A 89 -6.50 -7.00 -13.97
C THR A 89 -5.15 -6.32 -13.91
N LEU A 90 -5.11 -5.02 -14.17
CA LEU A 90 -3.90 -4.22 -14.05
C LEU A 90 -3.85 -3.59 -12.66
N VAL A 91 -2.71 -3.74 -11.98
CA VAL A 91 -2.47 -3.20 -10.64
C VAL A 91 -1.21 -2.32 -10.66
N THR A 92 -1.31 -1.11 -10.12
CA THR A 92 -0.15 -0.24 -9.89
C THR A 92 -0.32 0.58 -8.61
N ASN A 93 0.69 1.36 -8.27
CA ASN A 93 0.61 2.41 -7.25
C ASN A 93 0.94 3.76 -7.87
N LEU A 94 0.05 4.73 -7.70
CA LEU A 94 0.29 6.14 -8.01
C LEU A 94 0.39 6.90 -6.69
N ASP A 95 1.56 7.45 -6.38
CA ASP A 95 1.82 8.18 -5.13
C ASP A 95 1.36 7.40 -3.88
N ARG A 96 1.68 6.08 -3.84
CA ARG A 96 1.29 5.11 -2.79
C ARG A 96 -0.21 4.81 -2.69
N VAL A 97 -1.01 5.30 -3.64
CA VAL A 97 -2.41 4.93 -3.81
C VAL A 97 -2.49 3.76 -4.79
N LYS A 98 -3.03 2.63 -4.31
CA LYS A 98 -3.25 1.45 -5.16
C LYS A 98 -4.31 1.78 -6.20
N MET A 99 -3.96 1.60 -7.47
CA MET A 99 -4.85 1.77 -8.60
C MET A 99 -5.09 0.40 -9.24
N GLN A 100 -6.34 0.09 -9.56
CA GLN A 100 -6.69 -1.10 -10.34
C GLN A 100 -7.60 -0.76 -11.51
N MET A 101 -7.46 -1.51 -12.59
CA MET A 101 -8.39 -1.45 -13.72
C MET A 101 -8.56 -2.82 -14.34
N LEU A 102 -9.76 -3.06 -14.87
CA LEU A 102 -10.08 -4.25 -15.63
C LEU A 102 -10.04 -3.92 -17.13
N LEU A 103 -9.34 -4.74 -17.89
CA LEU A 103 -9.28 -4.67 -19.34
C LEU A 103 -9.79 -5.99 -19.95
N PRO A 104 -10.41 -5.95 -21.14
CA PRO A 104 -10.66 -7.15 -21.93
C PRO A 104 -9.33 -7.68 -22.52
N ALA A 105 -9.41 -8.73 -23.33
CA ALA A 105 -8.30 -9.20 -24.15
C ALA A 105 -7.56 -8.05 -24.84
N LEU A 106 -6.24 -8.08 -24.78
CA LEU A 106 -5.41 -7.11 -25.50
C LEU A 106 -5.33 -7.49 -26.98
N HIS A 107 -4.96 -6.55 -27.84
CA HIS A 107 -4.62 -6.84 -29.23
C HIS A 107 -3.32 -6.16 -29.61
N ARG A 108 -2.60 -6.73 -30.58
CA ARG A 108 -1.40 -6.08 -31.11
C ARG A 108 -1.79 -4.85 -31.92
N ALA A 109 -1.10 -3.75 -31.67
CA ALA A 109 -1.30 -2.50 -32.37
C ALA A 109 0.05 -1.86 -32.71
N SER A 110 0.04 -0.89 -33.64
CA SER A 110 1.16 -0.01 -33.86
C SER A 110 0.77 1.41 -33.47
N TYR A 111 1.60 2.08 -32.69
CA TYR A 111 1.41 3.47 -32.31
C TYR A 111 2.73 4.22 -32.51
N GLN A 112 2.71 5.26 -33.34
CA GLN A 112 3.90 6.05 -33.70
C GLN A 112 5.10 5.17 -34.16
N GLY A 113 4.81 4.08 -34.89
CA GLY A 113 5.82 3.16 -35.41
C GLY A 113 6.34 2.13 -34.39
N GLN A 114 5.84 2.13 -33.15
CA GLN A 114 6.15 1.14 -32.12
C GLN A 114 5.09 0.05 -32.07
N SER A 115 5.50 -1.22 -31.98
CA SER A 115 4.60 -2.35 -31.75
C SER A 115 4.21 -2.40 -30.29
N LEU A 116 2.92 -2.21 -30.00
CA LEU A 116 2.35 -2.14 -28.66
C LEU A 116 1.20 -3.13 -28.49
N LEU A 117 0.72 -3.27 -27.26
CA LEU A 117 -0.57 -3.89 -26.95
C LEU A 117 -1.61 -2.80 -26.77
N ALA A 118 -2.85 -3.05 -27.16
CA ALA A 118 -3.94 -2.10 -27.07
C ALA A 118 -5.21 -2.71 -26.46
N ALA A 119 -5.97 -1.86 -25.79
CA ALA A 119 -7.28 -2.16 -25.21
C ALA A 119 -8.19 -0.94 -25.29
N PRO A 120 -9.53 -1.08 -25.23
CA PRO A 120 -10.40 0.05 -25.00
C PRO A 120 -10.13 0.68 -23.63
N LEU A 121 -10.43 1.98 -23.49
CA LEU A 121 -10.36 2.63 -22.18
C LEU A 121 -11.29 1.92 -21.17
N PRO A 122 -10.82 1.72 -19.92
CA PRO A 122 -11.65 1.13 -18.88
C PRO A 122 -12.83 2.06 -18.56
N LYS A 123 -14.00 1.48 -18.31
CA LYS A 123 -15.20 2.23 -17.91
C LYS A 123 -15.14 2.73 -16.46
N GLN A 124 -14.29 2.10 -15.65
CA GLN A 124 -14.10 2.44 -14.25
C GLN A 124 -12.64 2.20 -13.86
N LEU A 125 -12.14 3.02 -12.93
CA LEU A 125 -10.88 2.80 -12.24
C LEU A 125 -11.13 2.65 -10.75
N LEU A 126 -10.51 1.67 -10.10
CA LEU A 126 -10.46 1.65 -8.65
C LEU A 126 -9.26 2.46 -8.18
N ARG A 127 -9.51 3.50 -7.38
CA ARG A 127 -8.49 4.31 -6.71
C ARG A 127 -8.61 4.15 -5.19
N LEU A 128 -7.82 3.25 -4.62
CA LEU A 128 -8.00 2.79 -3.23
C LEU A 128 -7.35 3.73 -2.20
N GLN A 129 -7.78 5.00 -2.17
CA GLN A 129 -7.34 5.96 -1.16
C GLN A 129 -8.16 5.84 0.13
N ARG A 130 -7.96 4.73 0.85
CA ARG A 130 -8.66 4.43 2.12
C ARG A 130 -8.02 5.02 3.38
N ARG A 131 -6.91 5.75 3.23
CA ARG A 131 -6.13 6.28 4.35
C ARG A 131 -6.34 7.78 4.46
N GLU A 132 -6.80 8.22 5.63
CA GLU A 132 -6.95 9.63 5.97
C GLU A 132 -5.60 10.28 6.31
N PHE A 133 -4.67 9.50 6.87
CA PHE A 133 -3.36 9.98 7.30
C PHE A 133 -2.23 9.35 6.48
N PHE A 134 -1.25 10.17 6.14
CA PHE A 134 0.04 9.71 5.61
C PHE A 134 0.75 8.84 6.64
N ARG A 135 1.39 7.76 6.16
CA ARG A 135 2.18 6.84 6.98
C ARG A 135 3.65 6.99 6.65
N LEU A 136 4.42 7.32 7.69
CA LEU A 136 5.86 7.38 7.65
C LEU A 136 6.43 6.08 8.23
N GLU A 137 7.28 5.41 7.47
CA GLU A 137 8.18 4.38 8.01
C GLU A 137 9.40 5.09 8.65
N PRO A 138 9.69 4.88 9.95
CA PRO A 138 10.87 5.47 10.58
C PRO A 138 12.18 5.08 9.87
N PRO A 139 13.21 5.94 9.85
CA PRO A 139 14.52 5.57 9.32
C PRO A 139 15.12 4.38 10.08
N LEU A 140 15.73 3.43 9.37
CA LEU A 140 16.36 2.26 10.01
C LEU A 140 17.48 2.65 11.01
N ALA A 141 18.15 3.77 10.76
CA ALA A 141 19.21 4.29 11.64
C ALA A 141 18.67 4.95 12.93
N SER A 142 17.38 5.28 12.97
CA SER A 142 16.73 5.93 14.12
C SER A 142 15.33 5.34 14.33
N PRO A 143 15.25 4.08 14.79
CA PRO A 143 13.98 3.41 15.04
C PRO A 143 13.22 4.10 16.19
N ILE A 144 11.89 4.01 16.15
CA ILE A 144 11.01 4.43 17.25
C ILE A 144 10.63 3.18 18.03
N THR A 145 10.76 3.22 19.34
CA THR A 145 10.27 2.16 20.24
C THR A 145 8.99 2.60 20.96
N CYS A 146 8.15 1.61 21.28
CA CYS A 146 6.92 1.77 22.02
C CYS A 146 6.94 0.86 23.24
N GLN A 147 6.83 1.45 24.42
CA GLN A 147 6.63 0.71 25.67
C GLN A 147 5.13 0.58 25.93
N LEU A 148 4.68 -0.65 26.14
CA LEU A 148 3.29 -1.00 26.42
C LEU A 148 3.21 -1.86 27.68
N ALA A 149 2.06 -1.83 28.35
CA ALA A 149 1.79 -2.73 29.46
C ALA A 149 0.33 -3.18 29.45
N THR A 150 0.10 -4.43 29.85
CA THR A 150 -1.23 -4.99 30.12
C THR A 150 -1.20 -5.80 31.42
N ARG A 151 -2.37 -6.11 31.98
CA ARG A 151 -2.49 -7.01 33.12
C ARG A 151 -2.96 -8.37 32.66
N GLU A 152 -2.31 -9.42 33.14
CA GLU A 152 -2.78 -10.79 32.96
C GLU A 152 -3.95 -11.10 33.91
N GLU A 153 -4.60 -12.25 33.72
CA GLU A 153 -5.77 -12.67 34.51
C GLU A 153 -5.45 -12.82 36.01
N ASP A 154 -4.21 -13.18 36.34
CA ASP A 154 -3.69 -13.27 37.71
C ASP A 154 -3.32 -11.89 38.32
N GLY A 155 -3.50 -10.81 37.55
CA GLY A 155 -3.17 -9.44 37.93
C GLY A 155 -1.72 -9.03 37.71
N ALA A 156 -0.85 -9.94 37.25
CA ALA A 156 0.54 -9.65 36.95
C ALA A 156 0.65 -8.60 35.84
N LEU A 157 1.61 -7.68 36.00
CA LEU A 157 1.87 -6.65 34.99
C LEU A 157 2.81 -7.23 33.93
N GLN A 158 2.32 -7.36 32.71
CA GLN A 158 3.13 -7.73 31.56
C GLN A 158 3.51 -6.47 30.79
N THR A 159 4.81 -6.25 30.58
CA THR A 159 5.35 -5.12 29.82
C THR A 159 5.96 -5.58 28.50
N PHE A 160 5.92 -4.70 27.50
CA PHE A 160 6.47 -4.93 26.17
C PHE A 160 7.25 -3.70 25.72
N GLU A 161 8.33 -3.92 24.97
CA GLU A 161 9.03 -2.89 24.22
C GLU A 161 9.12 -3.34 22.76
N LEU A 162 8.38 -2.66 21.88
CA LEU A 162 8.24 -3.02 20.47
C LEU A 162 8.69 -1.89 19.56
N THR A 163 9.25 -2.21 18.41
CA THR A 163 9.67 -1.22 17.41
C THR A 163 8.52 -0.89 16.47
N LEU A 164 8.42 0.36 16.01
CA LEU A 164 7.43 0.74 15.00
C LEU A 164 7.87 0.32 13.59
N SER A 165 6.95 -0.24 12.80
CA SER A 165 7.08 -0.30 11.34
C SER A 165 6.69 1.00 10.68
N ASP A 166 5.61 1.62 11.14
CA ASP A 166 5.12 2.90 10.60
C ASP A 166 4.35 3.72 11.65
N ILE A 167 4.31 5.03 11.44
CA ILE A 167 3.59 6.01 12.24
C ILE A 167 2.79 6.96 11.33
N SER A 168 1.63 7.41 11.80
CA SER A 168 0.76 8.38 11.13
C SER A 168 0.07 9.28 12.13
N GLY A 169 -0.71 10.27 11.67
CA GLY A 169 -1.57 11.07 12.54
C GLY A 169 -2.69 10.28 13.23
N GLY A 170 -3.09 9.12 12.69
CA GLY A 170 -4.19 8.30 13.22
C GLY A 170 -3.75 7.11 14.07
N GLY A 171 -2.47 6.76 14.09
CA GLY A 171 -1.99 5.57 14.79
C GLY A 171 -0.59 5.11 14.39
N VAL A 172 -0.21 3.93 14.89
CA VAL A 172 1.10 3.30 14.69
C VAL A 172 0.93 1.84 14.28
N SER A 173 1.94 1.30 13.62
CA SER A 173 2.09 -0.14 13.42
C SER A 173 3.36 -0.60 14.12
N LEU A 174 3.25 -1.59 15.00
CA LEU A 174 4.34 -2.18 15.78
C LEU A 174 4.78 -3.50 15.17
N ILE A 175 6.04 -3.85 15.40
CA ILE A 175 6.62 -5.16 15.06
C ILE A 175 7.10 -5.81 16.35
N GLY A 176 6.75 -7.09 16.52
CA GLY A 176 7.26 -7.91 17.61
C GLY A 176 7.33 -9.40 17.24
N PRO A 177 7.84 -10.24 18.14
CA PRO A 177 7.85 -11.69 17.96
C PRO A 177 6.43 -12.29 17.87
N LEU A 178 6.28 -13.41 17.15
CA LEU A 178 5.00 -14.08 16.96
C LEU A 178 4.35 -14.56 18.26
N GLU A 179 5.17 -14.94 19.24
CA GLU A 179 4.74 -15.45 20.55
C GLU A 179 3.89 -14.42 21.31
N LEU A 180 4.00 -13.14 20.94
CA LEU A 180 3.23 -12.07 21.55
C LEU A 180 1.79 -11.95 21.04
N ALA A 181 1.38 -12.72 20.02
CA ALA A 181 0.07 -12.58 19.36
C ALA A 181 -1.11 -12.60 20.34
N ARG A 182 -1.04 -13.45 21.38
CA ARG A 182 -2.07 -13.56 22.42
C ARG A 182 -2.33 -12.27 23.19
N TYR A 183 -1.34 -11.38 23.28
CA TYR A 183 -1.45 -10.11 24.00
C TYR A 183 -2.08 -8.99 23.18
N PHE A 184 -2.16 -9.16 21.86
CA PHE A 184 -2.67 -8.13 20.94
C PHE A 184 -3.91 -8.61 20.17
N PRO A 185 -5.00 -9.03 20.86
CA PRO A 185 -6.25 -9.32 20.19
C PRO A 185 -6.87 -8.02 19.66
N ARG A 186 -7.76 -8.14 18.67
CA ARG A 186 -8.50 -7.00 18.13
C ARG A 186 -9.25 -6.27 19.24
N ASP A 187 -9.19 -4.94 19.18
CA ASP A 187 -9.79 -3.99 20.12
C ASP A 187 -9.19 -3.94 21.54
N ALA A 188 -8.10 -4.69 21.81
CA ALA A 188 -7.32 -4.53 23.03
C ALA A 188 -6.84 -3.07 23.19
N LEU A 189 -7.07 -2.50 24.37
CA LEU A 189 -6.72 -1.12 24.70
C LEU A 189 -5.51 -1.10 25.63
N PHE A 190 -4.41 -0.53 25.13
CA PHE A 190 -3.23 -0.22 25.92
C PHE A 190 -3.26 1.26 26.26
N GLN A 191 -3.25 1.55 27.56
CA GLN A 191 -3.26 2.92 28.06
C GLN A 191 -1.86 3.36 28.44
N GLN A 192 -1.60 4.65 28.32
CA GLN A 192 -0.35 5.26 28.77
C GLN A 192 0.91 4.66 28.14
N CYS A 193 0.82 4.15 26.91
CA CYS A 193 1.97 3.69 26.14
C CYS A 193 2.94 4.85 25.94
N ARG A 194 4.24 4.56 25.93
CA ARG A 194 5.29 5.57 25.73
C ARG A 194 5.92 5.34 24.36
N LEU A 195 5.80 6.32 23.47
CA LEU A 195 6.52 6.34 22.19
C LEU A 195 7.78 7.17 22.37
N ASP A 196 8.95 6.56 22.17
CA ASP A 196 10.23 7.26 22.18
C ASP A 196 10.58 7.71 20.76
N ILE A 197 10.35 8.99 20.47
CA ILE A 197 10.57 9.57 19.14
C ILE A 197 11.95 10.24 19.13
N PRO A 198 12.91 9.77 18.32
CA PRO A 198 14.24 10.34 18.25
C PRO A 198 14.22 11.85 18.01
N GLU A 199 15.05 12.57 18.78
CA GLU A 199 15.22 14.04 18.75
C GLU A 199 14.02 14.87 19.20
N GLU A 200 12.82 14.28 19.26
CA GLU A 200 11.61 14.96 19.73
C GLU A 200 11.32 14.62 21.20
N GLY A 201 11.70 13.42 21.65
CA GLY A 201 11.50 12.91 23.01
C GLY A 201 10.31 11.94 23.14
N VAL A 202 9.89 11.70 24.38
CA VAL A 202 8.85 10.70 24.67
C VAL A 202 7.46 11.33 24.67
N THR A 203 6.54 10.74 23.90
CA THR A 203 5.11 11.09 23.93
C THR A 203 4.27 9.93 24.44
N GLN A 204 3.31 10.23 25.32
CA GLN A 204 2.40 9.23 25.88
C GLN A 204 1.15 9.11 25.01
N VAL A 205 0.74 7.90 24.67
CA VAL A 205 -0.43 7.64 23.83
C VAL A 205 -1.29 6.52 24.41
N ASN A 206 -2.55 6.43 23.99
CA ASN A 206 -3.36 5.23 24.20
C ASN A 206 -3.54 4.57 22.84
N LEU A 207 -3.37 3.25 22.79
CA LEU A 207 -3.39 2.45 21.57
C LEU A 207 -4.50 1.43 21.63
N ARG A 208 -5.36 1.39 20.62
CA ARG A 208 -6.30 0.29 20.41
C ARG A 208 -5.85 -0.56 19.24
N VAL A 209 -5.71 -1.87 19.46
CA VAL A 209 -5.35 -2.81 18.41
C VAL A 209 -6.49 -2.90 17.39
N ARG A 210 -6.19 -2.73 16.10
CA ARG A 210 -7.18 -2.82 15.02
C ARG A 210 -6.93 -3.99 14.09
N LYS A 211 -5.67 -4.39 13.93
CA LYS A 211 -5.28 -5.54 13.12
C LYS A 211 -3.96 -6.12 13.61
N THR A 212 -3.92 -7.44 13.73
CA THR A 212 -2.72 -8.19 14.03
C THR A 212 -2.52 -9.20 12.91
N VAL A 213 -1.35 -9.21 12.27
CA VAL A 213 -1.02 -10.12 11.18
C VAL A 213 0.40 -10.62 11.30
N GLU A 214 0.60 -11.89 10.97
CA GLU A 214 1.92 -12.45 10.73
C GLU A 214 2.50 -11.91 9.43
N VAL A 215 3.77 -11.52 9.46
CA VAL A 215 4.53 -11.04 8.32
C VAL A 215 5.87 -11.76 8.26
N SER A 216 6.15 -12.41 7.14
CA SER A 216 7.46 -13.01 6.89
C SER A 216 8.44 -11.91 6.44
N ALA A 217 9.55 -11.80 7.16
CA ALA A 217 10.70 -11.00 6.76
C ALA A 217 11.49 -11.73 5.65
N ARG A 218 12.33 -10.98 4.94
CA ARG A 218 13.10 -11.48 3.78
C ARG A 218 14.13 -12.57 4.15
N ASP A 219 14.48 -12.65 5.42
CA ASP A 219 15.38 -13.65 6.00
C ASP A 219 14.66 -14.93 6.44
N GLY A 220 13.34 -15.03 6.20
CA GLY A 220 12.53 -16.17 6.63
C GLY A 220 12.08 -16.10 8.09
N GLN A 221 12.42 -15.03 8.83
CA GLN A 221 11.86 -14.83 10.17
C GLN A 221 10.43 -14.35 10.08
N HIS A 222 9.55 -14.98 10.87
CA HIS A 222 8.16 -14.58 10.95
C HIS A 222 7.98 -13.62 12.13
N ASN A 223 7.42 -12.45 11.86
CA ASN A 223 7.17 -11.42 12.85
C ASN A 223 5.67 -11.13 12.94
N LEU A 224 5.25 -10.62 14.08
CA LEU A 224 3.92 -10.09 14.29
C LEU A 224 3.90 -8.59 13.96
N ARG A 225 3.00 -8.19 13.06
CA ARG A 225 2.69 -6.77 12.81
C ARG A 225 1.36 -6.41 13.46
N ILE A 226 1.40 -5.41 14.32
CA ILE A 226 0.26 -4.98 15.15
C ILE A 226 -0.09 -3.53 14.77
N GLY A 227 -1.17 -3.35 14.02
CA GLY A 227 -1.71 -2.03 13.68
C GLY A 227 -2.62 -1.51 14.79
N CYS A 228 -2.26 -0.36 15.35
CA CYS A 228 -2.99 0.31 16.42
C CYS A 228 -3.50 1.69 15.97
N GLU A 229 -4.70 2.05 16.38
CA GLU A 229 -5.21 3.43 16.30
C GLU A 229 -4.91 4.19 17.59
N PHE A 230 -4.72 5.50 17.49
CA PHE A 230 -4.67 6.37 18.67
C PHE A 230 -6.06 6.57 19.26
N VAL A 231 -6.16 6.53 20.59
CA VAL A 231 -7.42 6.75 21.31
C VAL A 231 -7.32 8.01 22.16
N ASN A 232 -8.23 8.96 21.94
CA ASN A 232 -8.31 10.23 22.69
C ASN A 232 -6.95 10.96 22.76
N LEU A 233 -6.22 11.01 21.65
CA LEU A 233 -4.92 11.67 21.59
C LEU A 233 -5.11 13.19 21.67
N PRO A 234 -4.55 13.88 22.69
CA PRO A 234 -4.63 15.34 22.77
C PRO A 234 -3.97 15.99 21.56
N GLY A 235 -4.56 17.08 21.06
CA GLY A 235 -4.05 17.79 19.87
C GLY A 235 -2.58 18.22 19.98
N THR A 236 -2.11 18.54 21.19
CA THR A 236 -0.69 18.87 21.44
C THR A 236 0.24 17.69 21.19
N ARG A 237 -0.18 16.46 21.51
CA ARG A 237 0.58 15.23 21.26
C ARG A 237 0.47 14.80 19.79
N LEU A 238 -0.67 15.02 19.16
CA LEU A 238 -0.81 14.83 17.71
C LEU A 238 0.12 15.76 16.94
N ALA A 239 0.12 17.05 17.25
CA ALA A 239 1.01 18.03 16.62
C ALA A 239 2.50 17.68 16.79
N PHE A 240 2.87 17.06 17.92
CA PHE A 240 4.22 16.53 18.13
C PHE A 240 4.58 15.41 17.15
N ILE A 241 3.69 14.44 16.96
CA ILE A 241 3.87 13.35 15.99
C ILE A 241 3.90 13.89 14.55
N GLU A 242 3.02 14.83 14.22
CA GLU A 242 2.98 15.44 12.87
C GLU A 242 4.24 16.23 12.55
N ARG A 243 4.84 16.93 13.52
CA ARG A 243 6.13 17.61 13.32
C ARG A 243 7.25 16.63 13.00
N TYR A 244 7.32 15.51 13.72
CA TYR A 244 8.26 14.43 13.40
C TYR A 244 8.07 13.93 11.97
N ILE A 245 6.83 13.62 11.59
CA ILE A 245 6.50 13.13 10.24
C ILE A 245 6.95 14.14 9.17
N ALA A 246 6.61 15.41 9.35
CA ALA A 246 6.96 16.48 8.42
C ALA A 246 8.49 16.72 8.34
N ARG A 247 9.23 16.51 9.43
CA ARG A 247 10.69 16.63 9.46
C ARG A 247 11.35 15.52 8.63
N ILE A 248 11.03 14.26 8.89
CA ILE A 248 11.61 13.13 8.15
C ILE A 248 11.24 13.18 6.66
N GLU A 249 10.01 13.59 6.33
CA GLU A 249 9.59 13.83 4.94
C GLU A 249 10.47 14.87 4.22
N ARG A 250 10.78 15.99 4.90
CA ARG A 250 11.68 17.03 4.36
C ARG A 250 13.10 16.51 4.17
N GLU A 251 13.62 15.76 5.14
CA GLU A 251 14.96 15.15 5.05
C GLU A 251 15.07 14.17 3.88
N ARG A 252 14.03 13.35 3.65
CA ARG A 252 13.97 12.43 2.50
C ARG A 252 13.97 13.18 1.18
N LYS A 253 13.11 14.19 1.04
CA LYS A 253 13.05 15.01 -0.18
C LYS A 253 14.38 15.70 -0.48
N ALA A 254 15.07 16.23 0.54
CA ALA A 254 16.38 16.86 0.38
C ALA A 254 17.45 15.87 -0.12
N ARG A 255 17.46 14.65 0.42
CA ARG A 255 18.35 13.56 -0.04
C ARG A 255 18.05 13.14 -1.48
N GLU A 256 16.77 12.99 -1.83
CA GLU A 256 16.34 12.63 -3.18
C GLU A 256 16.64 13.72 -4.21
N SER A 257 16.56 14.99 -3.82
CA SER A 257 16.88 16.13 -4.71
C SER A 257 18.37 16.46 -4.80
N GLY A 258 19.26 15.68 -4.15
CA GLY A 258 20.71 15.92 -4.14
C GLY A 258 21.13 17.19 -3.38
N LEU A 259 20.26 17.72 -2.52
CA LEU A 259 20.51 18.93 -1.73
C LEU A 259 20.95 18.50 -0.32
N THR A 260 22.16 17.97 -0.20
CA THR A 260 22.82 17.91 1.11
C THR A 260 23.30 19.31 1.46
N ALA A 261 22.72 19.88 2.52
CA ALA A 261 23.37 20.95 3.27
C ALA A 261 24.54 20.37 4.08
#